data_AF-A0A952LA96-F1
#
_entry.id   AF-A0A952LA96-F1
#
_cell.length_a   1.000
_cell.length_b   1.000
_cell.length_c   1.000
_cell.angle_alpha   90.00
_cell.angle_beta   90.00
_cell.angle_gamma   90.00
#
_symmetry.space_group_name_H-M   'P 1'
#
loop_
_entity.id
_entity.type
_entity.pdbx_description
1 polymer ?
#
loop_
_entity_poly.entity_id
_entity_poly.type
_entity_poly.pdbx_seq_one_letter_code
_entity_poly.pdbx_strand_id
1 'polypeptide(L)'
;MAAVAHDAQVPDGQGIGWRIGWTLAGFAPFLAVSAVHLATKFAAPSRLEAATKALEMPTLAVGFGAVLLGTKRKPRTVVAALLFAGLALSWLGDIALNSNLSAGLGFFLAAHLAYIAMFELA
;
A
#
# COMPACT_ATOMS: atom_id res chain seq x y z
N MET A 1 6.04 14.06 57.41
CA MET A 1 5.38 14.95 56.42
C MET A 1 5.90 14.55 55.05
N ALA A 2 5.33 13.47 54.49
CA ALA A 2 5.78 12.89 53.23
C ALA A 2 4.84 13.34 52.11
N ALA A 3 5.38 14.05 51.13
CA ALA A 3 4.66 14.45 49.93
C ALA A 3 4.45 13.21 49.05
N VAL A 4 3.20 12.78 48.94
CA VAL A 4 2.74 11.82 47.93
C VAL A 4 2.91 12.50 46.58
N ALA A 5 3.96 12.13 45.86
CA ALA A 5 4.08 12.44 44.44
C ALA A 5 2.97 11.68 43.72
N HIS A 6 1.95 12.43 43.34
CA HIS A 6 0.86 11.99 42.49
C HIS A 6 1.48 11.51 41.17
N ASP A 7 1.50 10.19 40.95
CA ASP A 7 1.77 9.60 39.64
C ASP A 7 0.88 10.31 38.62
N ALA A 8 1.49 11.17 37.83
CA ALA A 8 0.86 11.69 36.65
C ALA A 8 0.82 10.53 35.66
N GLN A 9 -0.27 9.77 35.68
CA GLN A 9 -0.63 8.91 34.56
C GLN A 9 -0.67 9.80 33.32
N VAL A 10 0.38 9.72 32.50
CA VAL A 10 0.33 10.20 31.13
C VAL A 10 -0.81 9.43 30.48
N PRO A 11 -1.88 10.09 30.00
CA PRO A 11 -2.95 9.35 29.35
C PRO A 11 -2.35 8.67 28.13
N ASP A 12 -2.39 7.34 28.11
CA ASP A 12 -2.01 6.49 26.98
C ASP A 12 -3.03 6.70 25.84
N GLY A 13 -3.10 7.92 25.32
CA GLY A 13 -4.20 8.44 24.50
C GLY A 13 -4.21 7.95 23.05
N GLN A 14 -3.47 6.90 22.73
CA GLN A 14 -3.49 6.29 21.40
C GLN A 14 -3.91 4.82 21.50
N GLY A 15 -5.17 4.63 21.89
CA GLY A 15 -5.81 3.33 21.83
C GLY A 15 -5.65 2.70 20.44
N ILE A 16 -5.67 1.36 20.40
CA ILE A 16 -5.52 0.56 19.18
C ILE A 16 -6.42 1.07 18.03
N GLY A 17 -7.64 1.53 18.34
CA GLY A 17 -8.57 2.10 17.38
C GLY A 17 -8.05 3.33 16.62
N TRP A 18 -7.28 4.20 17.26
CA TRP A 18 -6.67 5.37 16.62
C TRP A 18 -5.63 4.98 15.57
N ARG A 19 -4.79 3.98 15.90
CA ARG A 19 -3.77 3.46 14.99
C ARG A 19 -4.39 2.75 13.78
N ILE A 20 -5.47 2.01 14.02
CA ILE A 20 -6.26 1.37 12.96
C ILE A 20 -6.88 2.44 12.05
N GLY A 21 -7.53 3.46 12.62
CA GLY A 21 -8.15 4.55 11.86
C GLY A 21 -7.15 5.26 10.94
N TRP A 22 -5.96 5.58 11.45
CA TRP A 22 -4.89 6.19 10.64
C TRP A 22 -4.38 5.28 9.52
N THR A 23 -4.26 3.98 9.79
CA THR A 23 -3.82 3.01 8.79
C THR A 23 -4.83 2.93 7.66
N LEU A 24 -6.12 2.79 8.00
CA LEU A 24 -7.21 2.74 7.05
C LEU A 24 -7.32 4.05 6.24
N ALA A 25 -7.11 5.20 6.89
CA ALA A 25 -7.10 6.50 6.20
C ALA A 25 -6.00 6.59 5.14
N GLY A 26 -4.82 6.00 5.38
CA GLY A 26 -3.75 5.92 4.39
C GLY A 26 -4.16 5.16 3.12
N PHE A 27 -4.96 4.10 3.26
CA PHE A 27 -5.46 3.31 2.12
C PHE A 27 -6.76 3.84 1.51
N ALA A 28 -7.34 4.92 2.05
CA ALA A 28 -8.59 5.47 1.54
C ALA A 28 -8.56 5.81 0.03
N PRO A 29 -7.48 6.39 -0.54
CA PRO A 29 -7.40 6.64 -1.98
C PRO A 29 -7.48 5.36 -2.81
N PHE A 30 -6.80 4.30 -2.37
CA PHE A 30 -6.81 2.99 -3.03
C PHE A 30 -8.21 2.38 -2.99
N LEU A 31 -8.85 2.36 -1.81
CA LEU A 31 -10.19 1.83 -1.65
C LEU A 31 -11.22 2.58 -2.51
N ALA A 32 -11.11 3.91 -2.60
CA ALA A 32 -11.97 4.72 -3.45
C ALA A 32 -11.79 4.36 -4.94
N VAL A 33 -10.55 4.27 -5.43
CA VAL A 33 -10.27 3.90 -6.83
C VAL A 33 -10.75 2.49 -7.14
N SER A 34 -10.48 1.51 -6.26
CA SER A 34 -10.92 0.13 -6.46
C SER A 34 -12.44 -0.02 -6.42
N ALA A 35 -13.14 0.73 -5.57
CA ALA A 35 -14.60 0.74 -5.56
C ALA A 35 -15.18 1.28 -6.88
N VAL A 36 -14.62 2.38 -7.39
CA VAL A 36 -15.01 2.94 -8.71
C VAL A 36 -14.67 1.96 -9.83
N HIS A 37 -13.46 1.38 -9.82
CA HIS A 37 -13.04 0.39 -10.81
C HIS A 37 -14.03 -0.78 -10.87
N LEU A 38 -14.33 -1.36 -9.70
CA LEU A 38 -15.26 -2.48 -9.58
C LEU A 38 -16.67 -2.11 -10.07
N ALA A 39 -17.18 -0.93 -9.69
CA ALA A 39 -18.48 -0.45 -10.18
C ALA A 39 -18.51 -0.29 -11.70
N THR A 40 -17.42 0.24 -12.30
CA THR A 40 -17.32 0.38 -13.76
C THR A 40 -17.19 -0.95 -14.49
N LYS A 41 -16.61 -1.97 -13.85
CA LYS A 41 -16.42 -3.30 -14.44
C LYS A 41 -17.72 -4.06 -14.67
N PHE A 42 -18.76 -3.76 -13.90
CA PHE A 42 -20.11 -4.31 -14.11
C PHE A 42 -20.94 -3.48 -15.10
N ALA A 43 -20.42 -2.34 -15.56
CA ALA A 43 -21.02 -1.52 -16.60
C ALA A 43 -20.37 -1.84 -17.97
N ALA A 44 -20.76 -1.09 -19.01
CA ALA A 44 -20.14 -1.20 -20.32
C ALA A 44 -18.66 -0.78 -20.29
N PRO A 45 -17.80 -1.34 -21.18
CA PRO A 45 -16.40 -0.95 -21.29
C PRO A 45 -16.27 0.56 -21.45
N SER A 46 -15.48 1.19 -20.58
CA SER A 46 -15.37 2.64 -20.54
C SER A 46 -13.92 3.09 -20.35
N ARG A 47 -13.59 4.29 -20.84
CA ARG A 47 -12.27 4.91 -20.57
C ARG A 47 -12.00 5.06 -19.08
N LEU A 48 -13.05 5.16 -18.26
CA LEU A 48 -12.96 5.25 -16.81
C LEU A 48 -12.47 3.94 -16.18
N GLU A 49 -12.86 2.78 -16.72
CA GLU A 49 -12.35 1.48 -16.29
C GLU A 49 -10.83 1.38 -16.52
N ALA A 50 -10.37 1.79 -17.70
CA ALA A 50 -8.94 1.79 -18.04
C ALA A 50 -8.13 2.75 -17.16
N ALA A 51 -8.66 3.95 -16.90
CA ALA A 51 -8.01 4.94 -16.04
C ALA A 51 -7.92 4.47 -14.59
N THR A 52 -9.01 3.92 -14.04
CA THR A 52 -9.05 3.42 -12.66
C THR A 52 -8.10 2.23 -12.48
N LYS A 53 -8.07 1.29 -13.43
CA LYS A 53 -7.11 0.18 -13.43
C LYS A 53 -5.66 0.66 -13.38
N ALA A 54 -5.30 1.64 -14.20
CA ALA A 54 -3.95 2.20 -14.21
C ALA A 54 -3.58 2.91 -12.89
N LEU A 55 -4.56 3.39 -12.12
CA LEU A 55 -4.40 4.10 -10.86
C LEU A 55 -4.37 3.20 -9.61
N GLU A 56 -4.79 1.93 -9.70
CA GLU A 56 -4.84 1.03 -8.53
C GLU A 56 -3.46 0.83 -7.89
N MET A 57 -2.45 0.46 -8.68
CA MET A 57 -1.09 0.24 -8.16
C MET A 57 -0.44 1.53 -7.60
N PRO A 58 -0.52 2.70 -8.29
CA PRO A 58 -0.04 3.97 -7.73
C PRO A 58 -0.72 4.37 -6.42
N THR A 59 -2.04 4.24 -6.32
CA THR A 59 -2.77 4.59 -5.10
C THR A 59 -2.47 3.63 -3.95
N LEU A 60 -2.22 2.36 -4.24
CA LEU A 60 -1.74 1.38 -3.26
C LEU A 60 -0.35 1.75 -2.72
N ALA A 61 0.57 2.13 -3.60
CA ALA A 61 1.91 2.59 -3.21
C ALA A 61 1.85 3.83 -2.31
N VAL A 62 0.95 4.78 -2.60
CA VAL A 62 0.69 5.94 -1.73
C VAL A 62 0.21 5.49 -0.34
N GLY A 63 -0.69 4.52 -0.27
CA GLY A 63 -1.17 3.97 1.00
C GLY A 63 -0.05 3.37 1.85
N PHE A 64 0.82 2.54 1.25
CA PHE A 64 2.01 2.04 1.94
C PHE A 64 2.96 3.16 2.36
N GLY A 65 3.20 4.15 1.50
CA GLY A 65 4.00 5.33 1.83
C GLY A 65 3.45 6.10 3.03
N ALA A 66 2.14 6.34 3.07
CA ALA A 66 1.47 7.03 4.18
C ALA A 66 1.63 6.26 5.51
N VAL A 67 1.44 4.94 5.49
CA VAL A 67 1.63 4.08 6.68
C VAL A 67 3.09 4.10 7.14
N LEU A 68 4.04 4.00 6.20
CA LEU A 68 5.47 4.03 6.51
C LEU A 68 5.87 5.38 7.12
N LEU A 69 5.34 6.50 6.63
CA LEU A 69 5.59 7.83 7.16
C LEU A 69 5.02 8.01 8.57
N GLY A 70 3.78 7.54 8.81
CA GLY A 70 3.10 7.65 10.11
C GLY A 70 3.59 6.67 11.18
N THR A 71 4.31 5.61 10.81
CA THR A 71 4.77 4.59 11.74
C THR A 71 6.15 4.91 12.32
N LYS A 72 6.29 4.79 13.65
CA LYS A 72 7.56 4.96 14.37
C LYS A 72 8.55 3.80 14.16
N ARG A 73 8.04 2.58 13.99
CA ARG A 73 8.83 1.39 13.63
C ARG A 73 9.02 1.35 12.10
N LYS A 74 10.16 1.89 11.64
CA LYS A 74 10.52 1.83 10.22
C LYS A 74 11.07 0.44 9.89
N PRO A 75 10.62 -0.19 8.79
CA PRO A 75 11.28 -1.38 8.28
C PRO A 75 12.69 -1.04 7.78
N ARG A 76 13.52 -2.06 7.57
CA ARG A 76 14.83 -1.89 6.94
C ARG A 76 14.63 -1.26 5.56
N THR A 77 15.50 -0.32 5.18
CA THR A 77 15.41 0.40 3.89
C THR A 77 15.33 -0.57 2.70
N VAL A 78 16.06 -1.68 2.76
CA VAL A 78 16.03 -2.74 1.73
C VAL A 78 14.64 -3.36 1.59
N VAL A 79 13.95 -3.66 2.69
CA VAL A 79 12.60 -4.24 2.70
C VAL A 79 11.59 -3.26 2.09
N ALA A 80 11.65 -1.99 2.48
CA ALA A 80 10.82 -0.95 1.88
C ALA A 80 11.10 -0.77 0.38
N ALA A 81 12.38 -0.77 -0.02
CA ALA A 81 12.77 -0.65 -1.41
C ALA A 81 12.25 -1.85 -2.25
N LEU A 82 12.34 -3.07 -1.74
CA LEU A 82 11.83 -4.26 -2.41
C LEU A 82 10.30 -4.24 -2.54
N LEU A 83 9.58 -3.75 -1.52
CA LEU A 83 8.13 -3.55 -1.59
C LEU A 83 7.76 -2.59 -2.73
N PHE A 84 8.37 -1.41 -2.77
CA PHE A 84 8.09 -0.42 -3.83
C PHE A 84 8.57 -0.88 -5.21
N ALA A 85 9.69 -1.60 -5.30
CA ALA A 85 10.16 -2.20 -6.53
C ALA A 85 9.17 -3.25 -7.06
N GLY A 86 8.66 -4.13 -6.18
CA GLY A 86 7.63 -5.10 -6.53
C GLY A 86 6.34 -4.44 -7.02
N LEU A 87 5.89 -3.37 -6.36
CA LEU A 87 4.72 -2.57 -6.78
C LEU A 87 4.94 -1.94 -8.17
N ALA A 88 6.10 -1.31 -8.39
CA ALA A 88 6.44 -0.69 -9.67
C ALA A 88 6.54 -1.72 -10.80
N LEU A 89 7.17 -2.87 -10.55
CA LEU A 89 7.26 -3.98 -11.51
C LEU A 89 5.86 -4.56 -11.81
N SER A 90 4.99 -4.70 -10.80
CA SER A 90 3.62 -5.17 -10.99
C SER A 90 2.81 -4.21 -11.87
N TRP A 91 2.95 -2.91 -11.62
CA TRP A 91 2.31 -1.87 -12.43
C TRP A 91 2.82 -1.85 -13.87
N LEU A 92 4.14 -1.99 -14.05
CA LEU A 92 4.74 -2.08 -15.38
C LEU A 92 4.32 -3.35 -16.11
N GLY A 93 4.14 -4.46 -15.39
CA GLY A 93 3.57 -5.70 -15.88
C GLY A 93 2.15 -5.52 -16.41
N ASP A 94 1.27 -4.82 -15.67
CA ASP A 94 -0.08 -4.49 -16.11
C ASP A 94 -0.10 -3.66 -17.41
N ILE A 95 0.82 -2.70 -17.54
CA ILE A 95 0.94 -1.88 -18.76
C ILE A 95 1.44 -2.75 -19.93
N ALA A 96 2.51 -3.51 -19.72
CA ALA A 96 3.13 -4.36 -20.73
C ALA A 96 2.19 -5.48 -21.22
N LEU A 97 1.30 -5.99 -20.36
CA LEU A 97 0.34 -7.04 -20.71
C LEU A 97 -0.62 -6.61 -21.82
N ASN A 98 -0.89 -5.30 -21.97
CA ASN A 98 -1.76 -4.79 -23.04
C ASN A 98 -1.14 -4.89 -24.43
N SER A 99 0.20 -4.97 -24.53
CA SER A 99 0.92 -5.00 -25.81
C SER A 99 1.63 -6.33 -26.06
N ASN A 100 2.19 -6.95 -25.01
CA ASN A 100 2.93 -8.20 -25.12
C ASN A 100 2.75 -9.05 -23.85
N LEU A 101 2.09 -10.19 -24.02
CA LEU A 101 1.80 -11.14 -22.94
C LEU A 101 3.09 -11.59 -22.22
N SER A 102 4.11 -12.02 -22.98
CA SER A 102 5.36 -12.55 -22.43
C SER A 102 6.14 -11.49 -21.65
N ALA A 103 6.16 -10.24 -22.14
CA ALA A 103 6.80 -9.14 -21.42
C ALA A 103 6.08 -8.83 -20.10
N GLY A 104 4.74 -8.77 -20.12
CA GLY A 104 3.92 -8.62 -18.91
C GLY A 104 4.18 -9.71 -17.89
N LEU A 105 4.18 -10.98 -18.32
CA LEU A 105 4.50 -12.13 -17.46
C LEU A 105 5.92 -12.04 -16.87
N GLY A 106 6.91 -11.60 -17.65
CA GLY A 106 8.27 -11.39 -17.17
C GLY A 106 8.34 -10.35 -16.05
N PHE A 107 7.64 -9.22 -16.20
CA PHE A 107 7.54 -8.21 -15.15
C PHE A 107 6.82 -8.72 -13.89
N PHE A 108 5.73 -9.47 -14.06
CA PHE A 108 5.03 -10.08 -12.92
C PHE A 108 5.90 -11.10 -12.19
N LEU A 109 6.68 -11.92 -12.90
CA LEU A 109 7.64 -12.83 -12.28
C LEU A 109 8.69 -12.06 -11.48
N ALA A 110 9.27 -11.00 -12.07
CA ALA A 110 10.24 -10.16 -11.37
C ALA A 110 9.66 -9.48 -10.12
N ALA A 111 8.40 -9.01 -10.20
CA ALA A 111 7.69 -8.47 -9.05
C ALA A 111 7.54 -9.50 -7.93
N HIS A 112 7.17 -10.74 -8.27
CA HIS A 112 7.06 -11.82 -7.29
C HIS A 112 8.41 -12.16 -6.64
N LEU A 113 9.50 -12.19 -7.41
CA LEU A 113 10.84 -12.40 -6.84
C LEU A 113 11.21 -11.27 -5.86
N ALA A 114 10.86 -10.03 -6.18
CA ALA A 114 11.06 -8.90 -5.26
C ALA A 114 10.23 -9.07 -3.97
N TYR A 115 8.97 -9.49 -4.07
CA TYR A 115 8.13 -9.75 -2.90
C TYR A 115 8.64 -10.92 -2.06
N ILE A 116 9.08 -12.02 -2.67
CA ILE A 116 9.68 -13.16 -1.96
C ILE A 116 10.91 -12.68 -1.18
N ALA A 117 11.84 -12.00 -1.84
CA ALA A 117 13.03 -11.46 -1.18
C ALA A 117 12.67 -10.47 -0.05
N MET A 118 11.62 -9.67 -0.24
CA MET A 118 11.13 -8.74 0.78
C MET A 118 10.63 -9.48 2.02
N PHE A 119 9.86 -10.55 1.86
CA PHE A 119 9.36 -11.36 2.98
C PHE A 119 10.45 -12.17 3.67
N GLU A 120 11.44 -12.67 2.93
CA GLU A 120 12.59 -13.39 3.51
C GLU A 120 13.51 -12.46 4.34
N LEU A 121 13.53 -11.16 4.03
CA LEU A 121 14.40 -10.16 4.67
C LEU A 121 13.73 -9.33 5.78
N ALA A 122 12.39 -9.38 5.86
CA ALA A 122 11.56 -8.60 6.79
C ALA A 122 11.59 -9.16 8.21
#